data_AF-A0ABD5S3M8-F1
#
_entry.id   AF-A0ABD5S3M8-F1
#
_cell.length_a   1.000
_cell.length_b   1.000
_cell.length_c   1.000
_cell.angle_alpha   90.00
_cell.angle_beta   90.00
_cell.angle_gamma   90.00
#
_symmetry.space_group_name_H-M   'P 1'
#
loop_
_entity.id
_entity.type
_entity.pdbx_description
1 polymer ?
#
loop_
_entity_poly.entity_id
_entity_poly.type
_entity_poly.pdbx_seq_one_letter_code
_entity_poly.pdbx_strand_id
1 'polypeptide(L)'
;MTDYESHDPGYSGTTTDDWDAPRENDFDTDDLAEIADHFLLPASGFPPEAFEDLKLPVADADGDLDLNALETAHGGAHSVEAVEGIDDGTKPDAKERIERLAREEFDREIGD
;
A
#
# COMPACT_ATOMS: atom_id res chain seq x y z
N MET A 1 14.99 -10.78 9.46
CA MET A 1 14.54 -9.50 8.91
C MET A 1 13.70 -9.88 7.72
N THR A 2 12.51 -9.31 7.64
CA THR A 2 11.68 -9.45 6.46
C THR A 2 12.20 -8.40 5.49
N ASP A 3 12.77 -8.83 4.37
CA ASP A 3 13.10 -7.91 3.29
C ASP A 3 11.78 -7.39 2.72
N TYR A 4 11.63 -6.08 2.55
CA TYR A 4 10.48 -5.48 1.90
C TYR A 4 10.95 -4.77 0.64
N GLU A 5 10.20 -4.93 -0.45
CA GLU A 5 10.49 -4.28 -1.72
C GLU A 5 9.34 -3.37 -2.11
N SER A 6 9.64 -2.14 -2.56
CA SER A 6 8.60 -1.24 -3.05
C SER A 6 8.02 -1.79 -4.36
N HIS A 7 6.73 -2.09 -4.36
CA HIS A 7 5.98 -2.53 -5.54
C HIS A 7 5.21 -1.37 -6.18
N ASP A 8 4.86 -1.52 -7.46
CA ASP A 8 3.94 -0.62 -8.14
C ASP A 8 2.52 -1.15 -7.99
N PRO A 9 1.64 -0.47 -7.25
CA PRO A 9 0.28 -0.94 -7.09
C PRO A 9 -0.46 -0.84 -8.44
N GLY A 10 -1.19 -1.90 -8.76
CA GLY A 10 -2.11 -1.92 -9.89
C GLY A 10 -3.47 -1.40 -9.44
N TYR A 11 -3.91 -0.27 -10.00
CA TYR A 11 -5.23 0.28 -9.76
C TYR A 11 -5.94 0.58 -11.08
N SER A 12 -7.26 0.45 -11.08
CA SER A 12 -8.11 0.66 -12.26
C SER A 12 -8.90 1.96 -12.21
N GLY A 13 -8.98 2.58 -11.04
CA GLY A 13 -9.57 3.89 -10.81
C GLY A 13 -9.07 4.51 -9.52
N THR A 14 -9.76 5.57 -9.09
CA THR A 14 -9.40 6.36 -7.92
C THR A 14 -10.64 6.67 -7.09
N THR A 15 -10.50 6.62 -5.77
CA THR A 15 -11.57 6.91 -4.82
C THR A 15 -11.08 7.80 -3.67
N THR A 16 -12.04 8.48 -3.05
CA THR A 16 -11.84 9.30 -1.85
C THR A 16 -12.85 8.95 -0.77
N ASP A 17 -13.43 7.76 -0.84
CA ASP A 17 -14.40 7.24 0.13
C ASP A 17 -13.73 6.95 1.48
N ASP A 18 -14.55 6.69 2.51
CA ASP A 18 -14.05 6.30 3.82
C ASP A 18 -13.20 5.02 3.70
N TRP A 19 -11.93 5.13 4.08
CA TRP A 19 -10.99 4.03 3.95
C TRP A 19 -10.88 3.20 5.21
N ASP A 20 -11.01 1.89 5.03
CA ASP A 20 -10.64 0.87 6.00
C ASP A 20 -9.62 -0.07 5.35
N ALA A 21 -8.59 -0.47 6.11
CA ALA A 21 -7.58 -1.38 5.60
C ALA A 21 -8.22 -2.71 5.14
N PRO A 22 -8.04 -3.11 3.86
CA PRO A 22 -8.61 -4.34 3.34
C PRO A 22 -7.99 -5.56 4.04
N ARG A 23 -8.79 -6.60 4.17
CA ARG A 23 -8.41 -7.89 4.76
C ARG A 23 -8.50 -8.96 3.68
N GLU A 24 -7.85 -10.10 3.91
CA GLU A 24 -7.85 -11.24 2.96
C GLU A 24 -9.27 -11.61 2.48
N ASN A 25 -10.25 -11.62 3.39
CA ASN A 25 -11.64 -11.99 3.08
C ASN A 25 -12.45 -10.85 2.38
N ASP A 26 -11.86 -9.68 2.18
CA ASP A 26 -12.48 -8.61 1.39
C ASP A 26 -12.22 -8.79 -0.12
N PHE A 27 -11.21 -9.59 -0.49
CA PHE A 27 -10.88 -9.91 -1.88
C PHE A 27 -11.69 -11.10 -2.40
N ASP A 28 -12.12 -11.04 -3.67
CA ASP A 28 -12.78 -12.15 -4.37
C ASP A 28 -11.79 -13.22 -4.89
N THR A 29 -10.50 -13.08 -4.60
CA THR A 29 -9.41 -13.93 -5.05
C THR A 29 -8.54 -14.39 -3.87
N ASP A 30 -8.01 -15.61 -3.96
CA ASP A 30 -7.01 -16.14 -3.02
C ASP A 30 -5.58 -15.97 -3.57
N ASP A 31 -5.42 -15.42 -4.78
CA ASP A 31 -4.11 -15.22 -5.41
C ASP A 31 -3.39 -14.02 -4.79
N LEU A 32 -2.45 -14.30 -3.87
CA LEU A 32 -1.65 -13.28 -3.19
C LEU A 32 -0.87 -12.36 -4.16
N ALA A 33 -0.55 -12.83 -5.36
CA ALA A 33 0.05 -12.00 -6.40
C ALA A 33 -0.87 -10.86 -6.85
N GLU A 34 -2.16 -11.16 -7.02
CA GLU A 34 -3.20 -10.21 -7.43
C GLU A 34 -3.53 -9.29 -6.26
N ILE A 35 -3.68 -9.85 -5.05
CA ILE A 35 -3.89 -9.05 -3.84
C ILE A 35 -2.70 -8.09 -3.62
N ALA A 36 -1.47 -8.52 -3.88
CA ALA A 36 -0.28 -7.67 -3.72
C ALA A 36 -0.30 -6.41 -4.58
N ASP A 37 -1.01 -6.38 -5.71
CA ASP A 37 -1.17 -5.18 -6.54
C ASP A 37 -1.92 -4.06 -5.81
N HIS A 38 -2.64 -4.36 -4.72
CA HIS A 38 -3.32 -3.34 -3.91
C HIS A 38 -2.41 -2.72 -2.84
N PHE A 39 -1.17 -3.22 -2.69
CA PHE A 39 -0.24 -2.88 -1.62
C PHE A 39 1.09 -2.32 -2.17
N LEU A 40 1.66 -1.35 -1.46
CA LEU A 40 2.95 -0.75 -1.84
C LEU A 40 4.17 -1.55 -1.36
N LEU A 41 4.04 -2.30 -0.27
CA LEU A 41 5.14 -3.04 0.36
C LEU A 41 4.76 -4.50 0.60
N PRO A 42 4.77 -5.34 -0.45
CA PRO A 42 4.87 -6.77 -0.25
C PRO A 42 6.24 -7.13 0.37
N ALA A 43 6.28 -8.10 1.28
CA ALA A 43 7.53 -8.73 1.65
C ALA A 43 8.21 -9.37 0.43
N SER A 44 9.54 -9.36 0.42
CA SER A 44 10.39 -9.89 -0.64
C SER A 44 10.12 -11.39 -0.83
N GLY A 45 9.97 -11.79 -2.10
CA GLY A 45 9.57 -13.14 -2.48
C GLY A 45 8.33 -13.23 -3.37
N PHE A 46 8.00 -12.19 -4.16
CA PHE A 46 6.76 -12.11 -4.95
C PHE A 46 6.43 -13.40 -5.74
N PRO A 47 5.25 -14.04 -5.51
CA PRO A 47 4.20 -13.63 -4.57
C PRO A 47 4.51 -13.97 -3.10
N PRO A 48 4.07 -13.13 -2.13
CA PRO A 48 4.36 -13.32 -0.71
C PRO A 48 3.84 -14.65 -0.16
N GLU A 49 4.40 -15.11 0.96
CA GLU A 49 4.02 -16.39 1.59
C GLU A 49 2.67 -16.31 2.31
N ALA A 50 2.29 -15.14 2.84
CA ALA A 50 1.02 -14.91 3.51
C ALA A 50 0.48 -13.48 3.26
N PHE A 51 -0.83 -13.28 3.45
CA PHE A 51 -1.46 -11.94 3.42
C PHE A 51 -0.85 -11.00 4.48
N GLU A 52 -0.43 -11.53 5.62
CA GLU A 52 0.21 -10.76 6.69
C GLU A 52 1.53 -10.10 6.25
N ASP A 53 2.16 -10.60 5.18
CA ASP A 53 3.38 -10.06 4.60
C ASP A 53 3.13 -8.85 3.68
N LEU A 54 1.88 -8.57 3.35
CA LEU A 54 1.47 -7.39 2.59
C LEU A 54 1.30 -6.21 3.53
N LYS A 55 2.08 -5.14 3.29
CA LYS A 55 2.05 -3.90 4.07
C LYS A 55 1.71 -2.72 3.19
N LEU A 56 1.12 -1.70 3.82
CA LEU A 56 0.67 -0.46 3.17
C LEU A 56 -0.35 -0.70 2.04
N PRO A 57 -1.59 -1.10 2.40
CA PRO A 57 -2.67 -1.09 1.43
C PRO A 57 -2.92 0.35 0.98
N VAL A 58 -2.92 0.56 -0.34
CA VAL A 58 -3.20 1.86 -0.95
C VAL A 58 -4.38 1.84 -1.90
N ALA A 59 -4.77 0.66 -2.37
CA ALA A 59 -6.03 0.46 -3.07
C ALA A 59 -7.01 -0.31 -2.18
N ASP A 60 -8.30 -0.14 -2.44
CA ASP A 60 -9.36 -0.95 -1.86
C ASP A 60 -9.43 -2.34 -2.50
N ALA A 61 -10.35 -3.20 -2.04
CA ALA A 61 -10.52 -4.54 -2.60
C ALA A 61 -11.13 -4.53 -4.03
N ASP A 62 -11.76 -3.43 -4.43
CA ASP A 62 -12.31 -3.24 -5.78
C ASP A 62 -11.22 -2.84 -6.81
N GLY A 63 -10.03 -2.46 -6.32
CA GLY A 63 -8.88 -2.07 -7.15
C GLY A 63 -8.86 -0.58 -7.50
N ASP A 64 -9.54 0.25 -6.71
CA ASP A 64 -9.47 1.70 -6.78
C ASP A 64 -8.43 2.22 -5.80
N LEU A 65 -7.51 3.06 -6.29
CA LEU A 65 -6.53 3.74 -5.44
C LEU A 65 -7.29 4.70 -4.51
N ASP A 66 -6.99 4.69 -3.21
CA ASP A 66 -7.72 5.48 -2.23
C ASP A 66 -6.82 6.57 -1.61
N LEU A 67 -7.27 7.83 -1.67
CA LEU A 67 -6.53 8.95 -1.12
C LEU A 67 -6.34 8.86 0.41
N ASN A 68 -7.37 8.43 1.15
CA ASN A 68 -7.29 8.26 2.60
C ASN A 68 -6.35 7.10 2.97
N ALA A 69 -6.26 6.08 2.11
CA ALA A 69 -5.25 5.02 2.24
C ALA A 69 -3.84 5.59 2.12
N LEU A 70 -3.59 6.42 1.11
CA LEU A 70 -2.30 7.10 0.91
C LEU A 70 -1.95 8.00 2.10
N GLU A 71 -2.88 8.81 2.59
CA GLU A 71 -2.67 9.66 3.78
C GLU A 71 -2.34 8.81 5.03
N THR A 72 -3.03 7.68 5.20
CA THR A 72 -2.79 6.75 6.31
C THR A 72 -1.46 6.00 6.18
N ALA A 73 -1.09 5.58 4.98
CA ALA A 73 0.18 4.92 4.68
C ALA A 73 1.38 5.87 4.84
N HIS A 74 1.19 7.18 4.68
CA HIS A 74 2.25 8.17 4.90
C HIS A 74 2.51 8.43 6.38
N GLY A 75 1.46 8.74 7.15
CA GLY A 75 1.60 9.25 8.53
C GLY A 75 0.55 8.78 9.53
N GLY A 76 -0.32 7.85 9.16
CA GLY A 76 -1.37 7.30 10.03
C GLY A 76 -0.97 6.03 10.78
N ALA A 77 -1.99 5.33 11.29
CA ALA A 77 -1.83 4.11 12.08
C ALA A 77 -1.20 2.94 11.30
N HIS A 78 -1.38 2.92 9.99
CA HIS A 78 -0.78 1.95 9.07
C HIS A 78 0.34 2.56 8.23
N SER A 79 1.09 3.52 8.79
CA SER A 79 2.14 4.21 8.05
C SER A 79 3.36 3.35 7.79
N VAL A 80 4.17 3.76 6.80
CA VAL A 80 5.50 3.19 6.51
C VAL A 80 6.37 3.08 7.78
N GLU A 81 6.24 4.02 8.71
CA GLU A 81 7.00 4.02 9.97
C GLU A 81 6.51 3.00 10.99
N ALA A 82 5.25 2.57 10.90
CA ALA A 82 4.68 1.52 11.74
C ALA A 82 5.03 0.11 11.25
N VAL A 83 5.60 -0.03 10.04
CA VAL A 83 5.99 -1.34 9.49
C VAL A 83 7.21 -1.87 10.24
N GLU A 84 7.01 -2.94 11.01
CA GLU A 84 8.09 -3.61 11.72
C GLU A 84 9.03 -4.33 10.74
N GLY A 85 10.33 -4.04 10.87
CA GLY A 85 11.39 -4.72 10.11
C GLY A 85 11.70 -4.15 8.73
N ILE A 86 11.03 -3.07 8.31
CA ILE A 86 11.37 -2.35 7.07
C ILE A 86 12.71 -1.61 7.19
N ASP A 87 13.56 -1.75 6.17
CA ASP A 87 14.85 -1.07 6.10
C ASP A 87 14.70 0.46 5.96
N ASP A 88 15.66 1.19 6.56
CA ASP A 88 15.67 2.65 6.52
C ASP A 88 15.86 3.23 5.10
N GLY A 89 16.26 2.41 4.13
CA GLY A 89 16.28 2.76 2.71
C GLY A 89 14.91 2.63 2.04
N THR A 90 14.18 1.56 2.31
CA THR A 90 12.85 1.31 1.70
C THR A 90 11.79 2.28 2.23
N LYS A 91 11.93 2.77 3.47
CA LYS A 91 11.00 3.76 4.05
C LYS A 91 10.84 5.03 3.21
N PRO A 92 11.91 5.79 2.91
CA PRO A 92 11.80 6.99 2.10
C PRO A 92 11.31 6.70 0.68
N ASP A 93 11.70 5.57 0.08
CA ASP A 93 11.21 5.17 -1.25
C ASP A 93 9.69 4.95 -1.25
N ALA A 94 9.16 4.26 -0.23
CA ALA A 94 7.73 4.05 -0.07
C ALA A 94 6.99 5.37 0.18
N LYS A 95 7.52 6.27 1.02
CA LYS A 95 6.94 7.59 1.26
C LYS A 95 6.89 8.43 -0.01
N GLU A 96 7.99 8.51 -0.76
CA GLU A 96 8.04 9.26 -2.03
C GLU A 96 7.02 8.72 -3.04
N ARG A 97 6.81 7.40 -3.06
CA ARG A 97 5.81 6.76 -3.92
C ARG A 97 4.38 7.11 -3.55
N ILE A 98 4.05 7.11 -2.25
CA ILE A 98 2.76 7.54 -1.72
C ILE A 98 2.48 9.00 -2.10
N GLU A 99 3.45 9.88 -1.85
CA GLU A 99 3.33 11.31 -2.16
C GLU A 99 3.15 11.56 -3.66
N ARG A 100 3.86 10.78 -4.49
CA ARG A 100 3.75 10.86 -5.94
C ARG A 100 2.37 10.42 -6.42
N LEU A 101 1.87 9.26 -5.98
CA LEU A 101 0.53 8.77 -6.33
C LEU A 101 -0.55 9.78 -5.95
N ALA A 102 -0.46 10.36 -4.75
CA ALA A 102 -1.40 11.37 -4.30
C ALA A 102 -1.38 12.64 -5.17
N ARG A 103 -0.19 13.11 -5.58
CA ARG A 103 -0.08 14.27 -6.46
C ARG A 103 -0.53 13.96 -7.89
N GLU A 104 -0.16 12.80 -8.43
CA GLU A 104 -0.43 12.42 -9.82
C GLU A 104 -1.92 12.09 -10.05
N GLU A 105 -2.55 11.39 -9.11
CA GLU A 105 -3.92 10.89 -9.26
C GLU A 105 -4.98 11.78 -8.60
N PHE A 106 -4.61 12.53 -7.55
CA PHE A 106 -5.56 13.34 -6.77
C PHE A 106 -5.20 14.84 -6.70
N ASP A 107 -4.13 15.29 -7.36
CA ASP A 107 -3.60 16.66 -7.23
C ASP A 107 -3.40 17.07 -5.74
N ARG A 108 -3.07 16.10 -4.88
CA ARG A 108 -3.01 16.25 -3.43
C ARG A 108 -1.57 16.11 -2.94
N GLU A 109 -1.13 17.06 -2.13
CA GLU A 109 0.12 16.96 -1.40
C GLU A 109 -0.12 16.29 -0.04
N ILE A 110 0.58 15.18 0.19
CA ILE A 110 0.62 14.45 1.47
C ILE A 110 2.04 14.60 2.03
N GLY A 111 2.17 14.77 3.34
CA GLY A 111 3.44 15.13 3.98
C GLY A 111 3.67 16.64 4.05
N ASP A 112 4.39 17.07 5.09
CA ASP A 112 4.72 18.47 5.42
C ASP A 112 6.08 18.90 4.86
#